data_AF-A0A0F9CXC8-F1
#
_entry.id   AF-A0A0F9CXC8-F1
#
_cell.length_a   1.000
_cell.length_b   1.000
_cell.length_c   1.000
_cell.angle_alpha   90.00
_cell.angle_beta   90.00
_cell.angle_gamma   90.00
#
_symmetry.space_group_name_H-M   'P 1'
#
loop_
_entity.id
_entity.type
_entity.pdbx_description
1 polymer ?
#
loop_
_entity_poly.entity_id
_entity_poly.type
_entity_poly.pdbx_seq_one_letter_code
_entity_poly.pdbx_strand_id
1 'polypeptide(L)' 'MSFRCELCNRSMPAHVKPIRLVMETRRKVYPERMLDKKVFDIGGVGFEIVKEVNACKKCVTRKSETQRDLDRS' A
#
# COMPACT_ATOMS: atom_id res chain seq x y z
N MET A 1 13.15 15.53 11.30
CA MET A 1 12.13 15.99 10.34
C MET A 1 10.77 15.70 10.92
N SER A 2 9.89 16.69 11.07
CA SER A 2 8.46 16.45 11.35
C SER A 2 7.76 16.00 10.08
N PHE A 3 6.68 15.23 10.21
CA PHE A 3 5.83 14.84 9.08
C PHE A 3 4.35 14.97 9.48
N ARG A 4 3.46 15.17 8.51
CA ARG A 4 2.02 15.18 8.74
C ARG A 4 1.45 13.80 8.48
N CYS A 5 0.74 13.24 9.46
CA CYS A 5 -0.01 12.00 9.25
C CYS A 5 -1.19 12.27 8.32
N GLU A 6 -1.25 11.58 7.20
CA GLU A 6 -2.29 11.78 6.16
C GLU A 6 -3.65 11.18 6.56
N LEU A 7 -3.68 10.30 7.57
CA LEU A 7 -4.93 9.70 8.09
C LEU A 7 -5.64 10.57 9.14
N CYS A 8 -4.88 11.20 10.03
CA CYS A 8 -5.45 12.00 11.12
C CYS A 8 -5.11 13.49 11.02
N ASN A 9 -4.41 13.91 9.97
CA ASN A 9 -4.02 15.29 9.69
C ASN A 9 -3.18 16.00 10.77
N ARG A 10 -2.65 15.26 11.74
CA ARG A 10 -1.79 15.81 12.81
C ARG A 10 -0.34 15.86 12.37
N SER A 11 0.34 16.95 12.73
CA SER A 11 1.80 17.05 12.63
C SER A 11 2.45 16.17 13.71
N MET A 12 3.36 15.31 13.30
CA MET A 12 4.11 14.41 14.17
C MET A 12 5.50 15.00 14.46
N PRO A 13 6.01 14.83 15.69
CA PRO A 13 7.29 15.39 16.08
C PRO A 13 8.45 14.64 15.43
N ALA A 14 9.64 15.27 15.42
CA ALA A 14 10.78 14.83 14.60
C ALA A 14 11.36 13.44 14.92
N HIS A 15 11.05 12.88 16.10
CA HIS A 15 11.50 11.57 16.55
C HIS A 15 10.57 10.42 16.12
N VAL A 16 9.37 10.73 15.62
CA VAL A 16 8.43 9.73 15.13
C VAL A 16 8.66 9.53 13.64
N LYS A 17 8.90 8.29 13.23
CA LYS A 17 9.05 7.95 11.81
C LYS A 17 7.68 7.74 11.15
N PRO A 18 7.46 8.22 9.91
CA PRO A 18 6.28 7.88 9.14
C PRO A 18 6.30 6.39 8.79
N ILE A 19 5.13 5.75 8.84
CA ILE A 19 4.94 4.39 8.35
C ILE A 19 4.11 4.49 7.07
N ARG A 20 4.60 3.91 5.97
CA ARG A 20 3.83 3.81 4.74
C ARG A 20 2.75 2.75 4.90
N LEU A 21 1.50 3.15 4.69
CA LEU A 21 0.36 2.27 4.73
C LEU A 21 -0.31 2.21 3.36
N VAL A 22 -0.48 1.01 2.83
CA VAL A 22 -1.27 0.76 1.62
C VAL A 22 -2.75 0.94 1.95
N MET A 23 -3.41 1.86 1.26
CA MET A 23 -4.83 2.16 1.45
C MET A 23 -5.72 1.47 0.43
N GLU A 24 -5.21 1.28 -0.79
CA GLU A 24 -5.99 0.73 -1.89
C GLU A 24 -5.07 -0.08 -2.79
N THR A 25 -5.50 -1.30 -3.06
CA THR A 25 -4.91 -2.17 -4.08
C THR A 25 -5.95 -2.43 -5.16
N ARG A 26 -5.50 -2.55 -6.41
CA ARG A 26 -6.36 -2.95 -7.52
C ARG A 26 -5.81 -4.21 -8.17
N ARG A 27 -6.71 -5.05 -8.66
CA ARG A 27 -6.35 -6.17 -9.53
C ARG A 27 -5.80 -5.63 -10.84
N LYS A 28 -4.67 -6.15 -11.30
CA LYS A 28 -4.09 -5.84 -12.61
C LYS A 28 -3.76 -7.11 -13.35
N VAL A 29 -4.10 -7.10 -14.64
CA VAL A 29 -3.66 -8.12 -15.59
C VAL A 29 -2.41 -7.58 -16.28
N TYR A 30 -1.31 -8.30 -16.14
CA TYR A 30 -0.06 -8.04 -16.81
C TYR A 30 -0.04 -8.83 -18.12
N PRO A 31 0.08 -8.15 -19.27
CA PRO A 31 0.12 -8.83 -20.56
C PRO A 31 1.44 -9.58 -20.74
N GLU A 32 1.40 -10.57 -21.62
CA GLU A 32 2.58 -11.26 -22.11
C GLU A 32 3.56 -10.27 -22.77
N ARG A 33 4.87 -10.46 -22.52
CA ARG A 33 5.93 -9.65 -23.10
C ARG A 33 6.85 -10.52 -23.96
N MET A 34 7.12 -10.03 -25.16
CA MET A 34 7.95 -10.69 -26.16
C MET A 34 9.21 -9.89 -26.46
N LEU A 35 10.32 -10.58 -26.66
CA LEU A 35 11.59 -10.06 -27.15
C LEU A 35 12.03 -10.93 -28.34
N ASP A 36 12.33 -10.33 -29.49
CA ASP A 36 12.72 -11.03 -30.72
C ASP A 36 11.79 -12.20 -31.10
N LYS A 37 10.47 -11.97 -31.03
CA LYS A 37 9.40 -12.96 -31.29
C LYS A 37 9.39 -14.17 -30.35
N LYS A 38 10.19 -14.14 -29.27
CA LYS A 38 10.13 -15.12 -28.18
C LYS A 38 9.45 -14.49 -26.98
N VAL A 39 8.51 -15.22 -26.40
CA VAL A 39 7.90 -14.87 -25.12
C VAL A 39 8.96 -15.00 -24.03
N PHE A 40 9.24 -13.92 -23.29
CA PHE A 40 10.17 -13.96 -22.16
C PHE A 40 9.45 -13.79 -20.82
N ASP A 41 8.23 -13.25 -20.82
CA ASP A 41 7.37 -13.11 -19.66
C ASP A 41 5.93 -13.40 -20.08
N ILE A 42 5.35 -14.49 -19.56
CA ILE A 42 3.98 -14.92 -19.86
C ILE A 42 2.93 -13.98 -19.24
N GLY A 43 3.35 -13.00 -18.44
CA GLY A 43 2.46 -12.13 -17.70
C GLY A 43 1.67 -12.88 -16.63
N GLY A 44 0.52 -12.33 -16.24
CA GLY A 44 -0.32 -12.93 -15.22
C GLY A 44 -1.25 -11.96 -14.53
N VAL A 45 -1.90 -12.42 -13.46
CA VAL A 45 -2.79 -11.59 -12.64
C VAL A 45 -2.09 -11.30 -11.32
N GLY A 46 -2.06 -10.03 -10.94
CA GLY A 46 -1.57 -9.61 -9.63
C GLY A 46 -2.34 -8.43 -9.08
N PHE A 47 -1.79 -7.82 -8.03
CA PHE A 47 -2.32 -6.62 -7.44
C PHE A 47 -1.29 -5.50 -7.55
N GLU A 48 -1.75 -4.30 -7.87
CA GLU A 48 -0.95 -3.07 -7.77
C GLU A 48 -1.44 -2.24 -6.61
N ILE A 49 -0.49 -1.60 -5.92
CA ILE A 49 -0.78 -0.58 -4.93
C ILE A 49 -1.17 0.69 -5.67
N VAL A 50 -2.40 1.16 -5.47
CA VAL A 50 -2.94 2.37 -6.11
C VAL A 50 -2.73 3.59 -5.23
N LYS A 51 -2.83 3.40 -3.91
CA LYS A 51 -2.73 4.49 -2.94
C LYS A 51 -1.98 4.06 -1.71
N GLU A 52 -0.94 4.82 -1.38
CA GLU A 52 -0.22 4.75 -0.12
C GLU A 52 -0.36 6.06 0.63
N VAL A 53 -0.28 5.99 1.95
CA VAL A 53 -0.29 7.17 2.83
C VAL A 53 0.77 7.09 3.89
N ASN A 54 1.33 8.23 4.29
CA ASN A 54 2.19 8.31 5.46
C ASN A 54 1.35 8.43 6.73
N ALA A 55 1.41 7.41 7.57
CA ALA A 55 0.62 7.31 8.78
C ALA A 55 1.49 7.27 10.05
N CYS A 56 0.95 7.75 11.15
CA CYS A 56 1.55 7.55 12.47
C CYS A 56 1.23 6.15 13.00
N LYS A 57 2.05 5.64 13.93
CA LYS A 57 1.90 4.31 14.53
C LYS A 57 0.48 4.02 15.04
N LYS A 58 -0.16 5.00 15.69
CA LYS A 58 -1.54 4.87 16.21
C LYS A 58 -2.56 4.61 15.09
N CYS A 59 -2.45 5.32 13.97
CA CYS A 59 -3.37 5.15 12.85
C CYS A 59 -3.14 3.84 12.10
N VAL A 60 -1.88 3.40 12.00
CA VAL A 60 -1.53 2.10 11.40
C VAL A 60 -2.10 0.95 12.22
N THR A 61 -1.90 0.94 13.53
CA THR A 61 -2.41 -0.13 14.40
C THR A 61 -3.93 -0.26 14.28
N ARG A 62 -4.66 0.86 14.38
CA ARG A 62 -6.13 0.87 14.21
C ARG A 62 -6.58 0.29 12.87
N LYS A 63 -5.94 0.71 11.77
CA LYS A 63 -6.28 0.19 10.44
C LYS A 63 -5.99 -1.29 10.29
N SER A 64 -4.88 -1.77 10.86
CA SER A 64 -4.53 -3.19 10.83
C SER A 64 -5.48 -4.08 11.62
N GLU A 65 -6.11 -3.54 12.68
CA GLU A 65 -7.15 -4.25 13.43
C GLU A 65 -8.43 -4.34 12.60
N THR A 66 -8.91 -3.21 12.06
CA THR A 66 -10.10 -3.18 11.20
C THR A 66 -9.98 -4.10 9.98
N GLN A 67 -8.81 -4.18 9.35
CA GLN A 67 -8.59 -5.04 8.19
C GLN A 67 -8.72 -6.53 8.56
N ARG A 68 -8.17 -6.95 9.71
CA ARG A 68 -8.27 -8.34 10.17
C ARG A 68 -9.69 -8.73 10.53
N ASP A 69 -10.48 -7.80 11.05
CA ASP A 69 -11.88 -8.04 11.40
C ASP A 69 -12.73 -8.24 10.13
N LEU A 70 -12.46 -7.47 9.08
CA LEU A 70 -13.08 -7.66 7.75
C LEU A 70 -12.66 -8.97 7.09
N ASP A 71 -11.39 -9.36 7.16
CA ASP A 71 -10.90 -10.61 6.57
C ASP A 71 -11.43 -11.88 7.29
N ARG A 72 -11.93 -11.73 8.53
CA ARG A 72 -12.51 -12.82 9.33
C ARG A 72 -14.04 -12.95 9.18
N SER A 73 -14.71 -11.94 8.64
CA SER A 73 -16.18 -11.89 8.51
C SER A 73 -16.62 -12.36 7.13
#